data_AF-A0A935WW54-F1
#
_entry.id   AF-A0A935WW54-F1
#
_cell.length_a   1.000
_cell.length_b   1.000
_cell.length_c   1.000
_cell.angle_alpha   90.00
_cell.angle_beta   90.00
_cell.angle_gamma   90.00
#
_symmetry.space_group_name_H-M   'P 1'
#
loop_
_entity.id
_entity.type
_entity.pdbx_description
1 polymer ?
#
loop_
_entity_poly.entity_id
_entity_poly.type
_entity_poly.pdbx_seq_one_letter_code
_entity_poly.pdbx_strand_id
1 'polypeptide(L)'
;MGPDPKKPKKKRSQKEELASLMDASKSHEEALSGARRQLRTVVKVVAIFLVVLWGVSTALYSGLSSWIPIYVAAAITVALLVSAYLIRRNFQKSEAMGAMLADGNELSKADRDARIASLQKAADKGEAAAVITKAQLEMHESPKDALATLEKLDLGKAQKVIANQVRGMRAMIHLNLGDCTKARELADEIALDKTPDLKSRANLAGVVAEAWSRSGNPIEGGELLDKYDPNEKGFEEIRVQLYRARVFSAVHRNDLAGMKKALKLLSDISPQLLITFVSGKRIHPLLQQEARRRLEKSGLVPRQRVVGR
;
A
#
# COMPACT_ATOMS: atom_id res chain seq x y z
N MET A 1 -48.05 -19.92 14.05
CA MET A 1 -46.82 -19.15 14.35
C MET A 1 -46.11 -18.88 13.03
N GLY A 2 -46.37 -17.71 12.43
CA GLY A 2 -45.66 -17.28 11.23
C GLY A 2 -44.27 -16.76 11.59
N PRO A 3 -43.24 -16.94 10.75
CA PRO A 3 -41.91 -16.42 11.02
C PRO A 3 -41.92 -14.88 10.94
N ASP A 4 -41.44 -14.23 12.00
CA ASP A 4 -41.29 -12.78 12.07
C ASP A 4 -40.42 -12.23 10.93
N PRO A 5 -40.80 -11.10 10.30
CA PRO A 5 -39.98 -10.47 9.28
C PRO A 5 -38.74 -9.84 9.91
N LYS A 6 -37.56 -10.30 9.47
CA LYS A 6 -36.25 -9.75 9.85
C LYS A 6 -36.20 -8.25 9.56
N LYS A 7 -36.05 -7.44 10.63
CA LYS A 7 -35.82 -5.99 10.56
C LYS A 7 -34.60 -5.68 9.66
N PRO A 8 -34.68 -4.67 8.77
CA PRO A 8 -33.55 -4.30 7.91
C PRO A 8 -32.41 -3.70 8.74
N LYS A 9 -31.20 -4.23 8.58
CA LYS A 9 -29.97 -3.66 9.14
C LYS A 9 -29.81 -2.23 8.59
N LYS A 10 -29.88 -1.25 9.48
CA LYS A 10 -29.65 0.18 9.21
C LYS A 10 -28.26 0.33 8.58
N LYS A 11 -28.19 0.72 7.30
CA LYS A 11 -26.93 1.13 6.63
C LYS A 11 -26.32 2.24 7.48
N ARG A 12 -25.17 1.99 8.10
CA ARG A 12 -24.35 3.06 8.71
C ARG A 12 -24.00 4.07 7.62
N SER A 13 -23.95 5.34 7.98
CA SER A 13 -23.57 6.38 7.03
C SER A 13 -22.15 6.13 6.56
N GLN A 14 -21.88 6.24 5.26
CA GLN A 14 -20.55 5.98 4.67
C GLN A 14 -19.45 6.84 5.30
N LYS A 15 -19.81 8.02 5.81
CA LYS A 15 -18.91 8.89 6.58
C LYS A 15 -18.53 8.29 7.95
N GLU A 16 -19.45 7.58 8.59
CA GLU A 16 -19.19 6.88 9.86
C GLU A 16 -18.27 5.67 9.65
N GLU A 17 -18.43 4.94 8.54
CA GLU A 17 -17.53 3.84 8.18
C GLU A 17 -16.12 4.36 7.87
N LEU A 18 -15.99 5.44 7.10
CA LEU A 18 -14.71 6.09 6.82
C LEU A 18 -14.03 6.58 8.12
N ALA A 19 -14.79 7.26 8.99
CA ALA A 19 -14.30 7.70 10.29
C ALA A 19 -13.82 6.53 11.16
N SER A 20 -14.57 5.43 11.21
CA SER A 20 -14.18 4.25 12.00
C SER A 20 -12.90 3.57 11.51
N LEU A 21 -12.63 3.63 10.20
CA LEU A 21 -11.41 3.09 9.60
C LEU A 21 -10.21 4.02 9.81
N MET A 22 -10.44 5.34 9.83
CA MET A 22 -9.42 6.32 10.19
C MET A 22 -8.98 6.18 11.65
N ASP A 23 -9.91 5.92 12.56
CA ASP A 23 -9.57 5.67 13.97
C ASP A 23 -8.78 4.37 14.11
N ALA A 24 -9.14 3.32 13.35
CA ALA A 24 -8.38 2.08 13.30
C ALA A 24 -6.95 2.27 12.74
N SER A 25 -6.77 3.05 11.67
CA SER A 25 -5.43 3.28 11.09
C SER A 25 -4.52 4.11 12.00
N LYS A 26 -5.05 5.14 12.65
CA LYS A 26 -4.31 5.96 13.63
C LYS A 26 -3.83 5.11 14.81
N SER A 27 -4.70 4.21 15.31
CA SER A 27 -4.34 3.32 16.42
C SER A 27 -3.18 2.38 16.09
N HIS A 28 -3.02 1.99 14.82
CA HIS A 28 -1.97 1.09 14.37
C HIS A 28 -0.60 1.79 14.23
N GLU A 29 -0.59 3.05 13.76
CA GLU A 29 0.63 3.86 13.62
C GLU A 29 1.20 4.32 14.97
N GLU A 30 0.30 4.68 15.91
CA GLU A 30 0.65 4.97 17.30
C GLU A 30 1.17 3.72 18.03
N ALA A 31 0.60 2.53 17.75
CA ALA A 31 1.07 1.27 18.32
C ALA A 31 2.52 0.92 17.90
N LEU A 32 2.90 1.17 16.65
CA LEU A 32 4.24 0.87 16.12
C LEU A 32 5.33 1.79 16.69
N SER A 33 5.04 3.09 16.83
CA SER A 33 5.97 4.06 17.41
C SER A 33 6.10 3.92 18.94
N GLY A 34 5.00 3.59 19.62
CA GLY A 34 4.97 3.19 21.03
C GLY A 34 5.76 1.92 21.32
N ALA A 35 5.67 0.91 20.45
CA ALA A 35 6.33 -0.38 20.62
C ALA A 35 7.85 -0.29 20.73
N ARG A 36 8.52 0.61 19.99
CA ARG A 36 10.00 0.76 20.04
C ARG A 36 10.49 1.36 21.36
N ARG A 37 9.78 2.33 21.93
CA ARG A 37 10.09 2.89 23.26
C ARG A 37 9.74 1.88 24.36
N GLN A 38 8.61 1.19 24.22
CA GLN A 38 8.19 0.15 25.17
C GLN A 38 9.14 -1.05 25.17
N LEU A 39 9.70 -1.46 24.03
CA LEU A 39 10.68 -2.56 23.94
C LEU A 39 11.90 -2.35 24.82
N ARG A 40 12.48 -1.13 24.88
CA ARG A 40 13.61 -0.85 25.78
C ARG A 40 13.20 -0.92 27.25
N THR A 41 12.00 -0.47 27.59
CA THR A 41 11.45 -0.55 28.95
C THR A 41 11.15 -2.00 29.34
N VAL A 42 10.54 -2.77 28.44
CA VAL A 42 10.23 -4.20 28.62
C VAL A 42 11.50 -5.01 28.82
N VAL A 43 12.55 -4.78 28.02
CA VAL A 43 13.85 -5.47 28.20
C VAL A 43 14.45 -5.16 29.57
N LYS A 44 14.40 -3.91 30.04
CA LYS A 44 14.89 -3.53 31.38
C LYS A 44 14.07 -4.20 32.49
N VAL A 45 12.74 -4.21 32.39
CA VAL A 45 11.85 -4.82 33.38
C VAL A 45 12.05 -6.34 33.44
N VAL A 46 12.17 -7.01 32.29
CA VAL A 46 12.44 -8.45 32.22
C VAL A 46 13.81 -8.81 32.81
N ALA A 47 14.83 -7.99 32.57
CA ALA A 47 16.16 -8.18 33.14
C ALA A 47 16.14 -8.07 34.68
N ILE A 48 15.47 -7.04 35.22
CA ILE A 48 15.31 -6.87 36.68
C ILE A 48 14.51 -8.04 37.28
N PHE A 49 13.41 -8.43 36.63
CA PHE A 49 12.59 -9.56 37.07
C PHE A 49 13.38 -10.87 37.14
N LEU A 50 14.22 -11.17 36.14
CA LEU A 50 15.06 -12.37 36.15
C LEU A 50 16.07 -12.36 37.30
N VAL A 51 16.68 -11.21 37.60
CA VAL A 51 17.61 -11.09 38.74
C VAL A 51 16.88 -11.33 40.06
N VAL A 52 15.70 -10.76 40.25
CA VAL A 52 14.87 -10.98 41.45
C VAL A 52 14.42 -12.44 41.55
N LEU A 53 13.95 -13.03 40.45
CA LEU A 53 13.48 -14.42 40.40
C LEU A 53 14.60 -15.40 40.80
N TRP A 54 15.80 -15.24 40.25
CA TRP A 54 16.94 -16.08 40.61
C TRP A 54 17.44 -15.82 42.02
N GLY A 55 17.43 -14.55 42.48
CA GLY A 55 17.76 -14.20 43.87
C GLY A 55 16.83 -14.88 44.89
N VAL A 56 15.52 -14.80 44.68
CA VAL A 56 14.51 -15.45 45.53
C VAL A 56 14.62 -16.97 45.46
N SER A 57 14.83 -17.53 44.27
CA SER A 57 14.94 -18.99 44.10
C SER A 57 16.18 -19.56 44.78
N THR A 58 17.31 -18.83 44.76
CA THR A 58 18.55 -19.22 45.45
C THR A 58 18.41 -19.10 46.97
N ALA A 59 17.73 -18.05 47.45
CA ALA A 59 17.44 -17.88 48.88
C ALA A 59 16.50 -18.98 49.43
N LEU A 60 15.45 -19.34 48.67
CA LEU A 60 14.53 -20.42 49.03
C LEU A 60 15.19 -21.80 48.96
N TYR A 61 16.10 -22.03 48.02
CA TYR A 61 16.90 -23.25 47.97
C TYR A 61 17.74 -23.43 49.25
N SER A 62 18.38 -22.35 49.72
CA SER A 62 19.17 -22.35 50.95
C SER A 62 18.32 -22.61 52.21
N GLY A 63 17.12 -22.02 52.28
CA GLY A 63 16.26 -22.12 53.46
C GLY A 63 15.38 -23.38 53.55
N LEU A 64 14.88 -23.89 52.41
CA LEU A 64 13.95 -25.02 52.37
C LEU A 64 14.60 -26.35 51.94
N SER A 65 15.89 -26.33 51.57
CA SER A 65 16.66 -27.49 51.08
C SER A 65 15.95 -28.27 49.94
N SER A 66 15.14 -27.56 49.15
CA SER A 66 14.35 -28.13 48.07
C SER A 66 14.80 -27.55 46.74
N TRP A 67 14.98 -28.40 45.74
CA TRP A 67 15.39 -28.03 44.39
C TRP A 67 14.24 -27.45 43.53
N ILE A 68 13.00 -27.54 44.02
CA ILE A 68 11.79 -27.09 43.30
C ILE A 68 11.87 -25.62 42.85
N PRO A 69 12.30 -24.65 43.67
CA PRO A 69 12.39 -23.23 43.26
C PRO A 69 13.37 -23.00 42.11
N ILE A 70 14.48 -23.75 42.06
CA ILE A 70 15.47 -23.65 40.99
C ILE A 70 14.88 -24.16 39.67
N TYR A 71 14.14 -25.28 39.69
CA TYR A 71 13.48 -25.80 38.49
C TYR A 71 12.43 -24.84 37.93
N VAL A 72 11.66 -24.17 38.80
CA VAL A 72 10.67 -23.16 38.38
C VAL A 72 11.35 -21.95 37.74
N ALA A 73 12.43 -21.42 38.34
CA ALA A 73 13.19 -20.32 37.76
C ALA A 73 13.82 -20.69 36.40
N ALA A 74 14.36 -21.90 36.29
CA ALA A 74 14.91 -22.41 35.04
C ALA A 74 13.84 -22.52 33.93
N ALA A 75 12.67 -23.07 34.24
CA ALA A 75 11.56 -23.21 33.29
C ALA A 75 11.09 -21.85 32.75
N ILE A 76 10.92 -20.86 33.65
CA ILE A 76 10.54 -19.49 33.27
C ILE A 76 11.62 -18.83 32.40
N THR A 77 12.90 -19.05 32.72
CA THR A 77 14.02 -18.52 31.93
C THR A 77 14.04 -19.10 30.52
N VAL A 78 13.83 -20.41 30.37
CA VAL A 78 13.73 -21.07 29.05
C VAL A 78 12.56 -20.54 28.24
N ALA A 79 11.38 -20.37 28.85
CA ALA A 79 10.21 -19.81 28.18
C ALA A 79 10.45 -18.38 27.66
N LEU A 80 11.15 -17.55 28.44
CA LEU A 80 11.52 -16.19 28.03
C LEU A 80 12.54 -16.19 26.88
N LEU A 81 13.53 -17.09 26.91
CA LEU A 81 14.50 -17.24 25.82
C LEU A 81 13.84 -17.70 24.51
N VAL A 82 12.93 -18.67 24.58
CA VAL A 82 12.14 -19.13 23.42
C VAL A 82 11.29 -17.97 22.87
N SER A 83 10.63 -17.22 23.75
CA SER A 83 9.83 -16.06 23.35
C SER A 83 10.68 -14.97 22.69
N ALA A 84 11.84 -14.64 23.27
CA ALA A 84 12.78 -13.68 22.71
C ALA A 84 13.33 -14.14 21.35
N TYR A 85 13.61 -15.44 21.19
CA TYR A 85 14.02 -16.03 19.92
C TYR A 85 12.92 -15.90 18.85
N LEU A 86 11.66 -16.20 19.19
CA LEU A 86 10.53 -16.07 18.27
C LEU A 86 10.26 -14.61 17.90
N ILE A 87 10.33 -13.70 18.87
CA ILE A 87 10.24 -12.26 18.64
C ILE A 87 11.36 -11.82 17.70
N ARG A 88 12.62 -12.16 17.99
CA ARG A 88 13.77 -11.82 17.12
C ARG A 88 13.60 -12.39 15.71
N ARG A 89 13.18 -13.65 15.57
CA ARG A 89 12.94 -14.29 14.27
C ARG A 89 11.85 -13.56 13.48
N ASN A 90 10.78 -13.14 14.14
CA ASN A 90 9.70 -12.39 13.50
C ASN A 90 10.10 -10.94 13.18
N PHE A 91 10.87 -10.29 14.06
CA PHE A 91 11.40 -8.95 13.84
C PHE A 91 12.42 -8.93 12.70
N GLN A 92 13.31 -9.92 12.58
CA GLN A 92 14.23 -10.02 11.44
C GLN A 92 13.49 -10.19 10.10
N LYS A 93 12.37 -10.93 10.09
CA LYS A 93 11.50 -11.00 8.90
C LYS A 93 10.87 -9.64 8.59
N SER A 94 10.45 -8.89 9.61
CA SER A 94 9.86 -7.55 9.45
C SER A 94 10.89 -6.48 9.08
N GLU A 95 12.12 -6.54 9.60
CA GLU A 95 13.23 -5.66 9.22
C GLU A 95 13.74 -5.96 7.82
N ALA A 96 13.79 -7.24 7.42
CA ALA A 96 14.08 -7.61 6.04
C ALA A 96 13.04 -7.00 5.09
N MET A 97 11.75 -7.03 5.44
CA MET A 97 10.69 -6.35 4.68
C MET A 97 10.77 -4.81 4.78
N GLY A 98 11.13 -4.25 5.94
CA GLY A 98 11.29 -2.79 6.12
C GLY A 98 12.48 -2.21 5.36
N ALA A 99 13.61 -2.94 5.31
CA ALA A 99 14.76 -2.62 4.48
C ALA A 99 14.56 -2.97 2.99
N MET A 100 13.50 -3.72 2.65
CA MET A 100 13.04 -3.91 1.26
C MET A 100 12.10 -2.79 0.81
N LEU A 101 11.41 -2.14 1.76
CA LEU A 101 10.48 -1.03 1.54
C LEU A 101 11.13 0.36 1.70
N ALA A 102 12.41 0.42 2.07
CA ALA A 102 13.19 1.64 1.92
C ALA A 102 13.15 2.05 0.44
N ASP A 103 12.68 3.27 0.18
CA ASP A 103 12.26 3.78 -1.11
C ASP A 103 13.21 3.36 -2.26
N GLY A 104 12.67 2.61 -3.24
CA GLY A 104 13.39 2.12 -4.42
C GLY A 104 14.02 3.21 -5.30
N ASN A 105 13.67 4.47 -5.00
CA ASN A 105 14.12 5.68 -5.68
C ASN A 105 15.57 6.09 -5.33
N GLU A 106 16.13 5.65 -4.20
CA GLU A 106 17.49 6.01 -3.77
C GLU A 106 18.55 4.92 -4.04
N LEU A 107 18.12 3.74 -4.48
CA LEU A 107 19.03 2.64 -4.79
C LEU A 107 19.77 2.89 -6.12
N SER A 108 21.10 2.71 -6.11
CA SER A 108 21.85 2.63 -7.35
C SER A 108 21.36 1.44 -8.18
N LYS A 109 21.57 1.50 -9.51
CA LYS A 109 21.21 0.39 -10.40
C LYS A 109 21.81 -0.94 -9.92
N ALA A 110 23.08 -0.93 -9.53
CA ALA A 110 23.78 -2.13 -9.05
C ALA A 110 23.15 -2.71 -7.76
N ASP A 111 22.76 -1.85 -6.81
CA ASP A 111 22.13 -2.29 -5.57
C ASP A 111 20.73 -2.86 -5.79
N ARG A 112 19.99 -2.27 -6.74
CA ARG A 112 18.68 -2.78 -7.16
C ARG A 112 18.81 -4.14 -7.81
N ASP A 113 19.74 -4.32 -8.73
CA ASP A 113 20.00 -5.61 -9.40
C ASP A 113 20.38 -6.69 -8.38
N ALA A 114 21.25 -6.36 -7.42
CA ALA A 114 21.61 -7.25 -6.32
C ALA A 114 20.39 -7.62 -5.45
N ARG A 115 19.50 -6.66 -5.17
CA ARG A 115 18.28 -6.88 -4.40
C ARG A 115 17.30 -7.78 -5.14
N ILE A 116 17.10 -7.54 -6.43
CA ILE A 116 16.28 -8.38 -7.32
C ILE A 116 16.83 -9.81 -7.31
N ALA A 117 18.15 -9.98 -7.45
CA ALA A 117 18.78 -11.31 -7.41
C ALA A 117 18.56 -12.01 -6.06
N SER A 118 18.62 -11.28 -4.94
CA SER A 118 18.35 -11.86 -3.61
C SER A 118 16.91 -12.34 -3.42
N LEU A 119 15.96 -11.70 -4.11
CA LEU A 119 14.53 -12.02 -4.04
C LEU A 119 14.13 -13.14 -5.01
N GLN A 120 14.91 -13.38 -6.06
CA GLN A 120 14.58 -14.29 -7.16
C GLN A 120 14.17 -15.68 -6.67
N LYS A 121 14.97 -16.30 -5.78
CA LYS A 121 14.69 -17.67 -5.31
C LYS A 121 13.39 -17.78 -4.52
N ALA A 122 13.02 -16.77 -3.74
CA ALA A 122 11.77 -16.74 -2.99
C ALA A 122 10.57 -16.42 -3.91
N ALA A 123 10.76 -15.50 -4.86
CA ALA A 123 9.76 -15.17 -5.87
C ALA A 123 9.43 -16.37 -6.78
N ASP A 124 10.44 -17.15 -7.19
CA ASP A 124 10.24 -18.36 -8.01
C ASP A 124 9.54 -19.49 -7.26
N LYS A 125 9.57 -19.47 -5.92
CA LYS A 125 8.75 -20.34 -5.07
C LYS A 125 7.32 -19.84 -4.89
N GLY A 126 6.97 -18.68 -5.45
CA GLY A 126 5.65 -18.08 -5.29
C GLY A 126 5.43 -17.41 -3.94
N GLU A 127 6.49 -17.06 -3.20
CA GLU A 127 6.35 -16.30 -1.96
C GLU A 127 5.84 -14.88 -2.27
N ALA A 128 4.57 -14.61 -1.96
CA ALA A 128 3.88 -13.39 -2.38
C ALA A 128 4.62 -12.10 -2.02
N ALA A 129 5.20 -12.02 -0.82
CA ALA A 129 5.98 -10.85 -0.41
C ALA A 129 7.21 -10.63 -1.33
N ALA A 130 7.96 -11.70 -1.63
CA ALA A 130 9.12 -11.61 -2.52
C ALA A 130 8.72 -11.24 -3.95
N VAL A 131 7.62 -11.80 -4.47
CA VAL A 131 7.06 -11.45 -5.78
C VAL A 131 6.69 -9.97 -5.84
N ILE A 132 5.95 -9.47 -4.85
CA ILE A 132 5.50 -8.06 -4.81
C ILE A 132 6.70 -7.11 -4.72
N THR A 133 7.62 -7.37 -3.79
CA THR A 133 8.81 -6.51 -3.62
C THR A 133 9.68 -6.52 -4.88
N LYS A 134 9.91 -7.70 -5.48
CA LYS A 134 10.66 -7.81 -6.73
C LYS A 134 10.00 -7.00 -7.84
N ALA A 135 8.69 -7.15 -8.01
CA ALA A 135 7.94 -6.40 -9.01
C ALA A 135 7.97 -4.88 -8.77
N GLN A 136 7.93 -4.42 -7.51
CA GLN A 136 8.07 -2.99 -7.20
C GLN A 136 9.42 -2.44 -7.65
N LEU A 137 10.51 -3.20 -7.45
CA LEU A 137 11.84 -2.81 -7.91
C LEU A 137 11.94 -2.81 -9.44
N GLU A 138 11.42 -3.86 -10.10
CA GLU A 138 11.40 -3.98 -11.56
C GLU A 138 10.57 -2.86 -12.23
N MET A 139 9.53 -2.36 -11.56
CA MET A 139 8.62 -1.34 -12.10
C MET A 139 9.33 -0.01 -12.43
N HIS A 140 10.47 0.27 -11.80
CA HIS A 140 11.28 1.46 -12.08
C HIS A 140 12.05 1.36 -13.40
N GLU A 141 12.36 0.15 -13.86
CA GLU A 141 13.16 -0.07 -15.09
C GLU A 141 12.29 -0.55 -16.24
N SER A 142 11.48 -1.57 -15.97
CA SER A 142 10.66 -2.25 -16.96
C SER A 142 9.32 -2.62 -16.32
N PRO A 143 8.27 -1.83 -16.61
CA PRO A 143 6.92 -2.18 -16.19
C PRO A 143 6.47 -3.55 -16.71
N LYS A 144 7.04 -4.03 -17.82
CA LYS A 144 6.74 -5.35 -18.39
C LYS A 144 7.34 -6.50 -17.57
N ASP A 145 8.57 -6.34 -17.07
CA ASP A 145 9.21 -7.37 -16.25
C ASP A 145 8.51 -7.47 -14.90
N ALA A 146 8.14 -6.33 -14.31
CA ALA A 146 7.30 -6.28 -13.12
C ALA A 146 5.97 -7.03 -13.33
N LEU A 147 5.32 -6.85 -14.48
CA LEU A 147 4.08 -7.56 -14.82
C LEU A 147 4.31 -9.08 -14.87
N ALA A 148 5.36 -9.52 -15.58
CA ALA A 148 5.70 -10.93 -15.68
C ALA A 148 6.00 -11.56 -14.30
N THR A 149 6.67 -10.82 -13.41
CA THR A 149 6.91 -11.25 -12.03
C THR A 149 5.60 -11.38 -11.25
N LEU A 150 4.70 -10.40 -11.33
CA LEU A 150 3.40 -10.45 -10.64
C LEU A 150 2.50 -11.60 -11.14
N GLU A 151 2.62 -11.97 -12.41
CA GLU A 151 1.86 -13.06 -13.04
C GLU A 151 2.27 -14.46 -12.57
N LYS A 152 3.42 -14.60 -11.90
CA LYS A 152 3.81 -15.85 -11.25
C LYS A 152 2.93 -16.21 -10.06
N LEU A 153 2.21 -15.24 -9.48
CA LEU A 153 1.37 -15.48 -8.32
C LEU A 153 0.00 -16.02 -8.71
N ASP A 154 -0.37 -17.19 -8.16
CA ASP A 154 -1.71 -17.75 -8.27
C ASP A 154 -2.69 -16.95 -7.38
N LEU A 155 -3.43 -16.03 -8.01
CA LEU A 155 -4.39 -15.15 -7.33
C LEU A 155 -5.59 -15.90 -6.74
N GLY A 156 -5.89 -17.11 -7.21
CA GLY A 156 -6.97 -17.94 -6.70
C GLY A 156 -6.62 -18.58 -5.35
N LYS A 157 -5.32 -18.83 -5.11
CA LYS A 157 -4.81 -19.41 -3.86
C LYS A 157 -4.28 -18.38 -2.88
N ALA A 158 -3.92 -17.19 -3.36
CA ALA A 158 -3.43 -16.10 -2.51
C ALA A 158 -4.52 -15.61 -1.54
N GLN A 159 -4.10 -15.10 -0.38
CA GLN A 159 -5.00 -14.39 0.54
C GLN A 159 -5.65 -13.22 -0.20
N LYS A 160 -6.97 -13.00 -0.02
CA LYS A 160 -7.74 -11.99 -0.77
C LYS A 160 -7.13 -10.59 -0.77
N VAL A 161 -6.56 -10.16 0.36
CA VAL A 161 -5.88 -8.85 0.48
C VAL A 161 -4.67 -8.77 -0.46
N ILE A 162 -3.84 -9.82 -0.47
CA ILE A 162 -2.66 -9.93 -1.34
C ILE A 162 -3.11 -10.01 -2.80
N ALA A 163 -4.13 -10.82 -3.11
CA ALA A 163 -4.66 -10.94 -4.46
C ALA A 163 -5.16 -9.60 -5.00
N ASN A 164 -5.90 -8.82 -4.18
CA ASN A 164 -6.35 -7.47 -4.54
C ASN A 164 -5.17 -6.52 -4.79
N GLN A 165 -4.15 -6.55 -3.94
CA GLN A 165 -2.95 -5.73 -4.11
C GLN A 165 -2.25 -6.05 -5.44
N VAL A 166 -2.05 -7.34 -5.73
CA VAL A 166 -1.41 -7.77 -6.99
C VAL A 166 -2.28 -7.42 -8.20
N ARG A 167 -3.59 -7.60 -8.15
CA ARG A 167 -4.51 -7.12 -9.20
C ARG A 167 -4.38 -5.63 -9.41
N GLY A 168 -4.35 -4.84 -8.33
CA GLY A 168 -4.18 -3.40 -8.40
C GLY A 168 -2.86 -3.00 -9.06
N MET A 169 -1.75 -3.65 -8.70
CA MET A 169 -0.44 -3.40 -9.32
C MET A 169 -0.43 -3.77 -10.81
N ARG A 170 -0.94 -4.95 -11.17
CA ARG A 170 -1.05 -5.40 -12.57
C ARG A 170 -1.94 -4.45 -13.39
N ALA A 171 -3.09 -4.06 -12.85
CA ALA A 171 -4.00 -3.11 -13.48
C ALA A 171 -3.32 -1.75 -13.70
N MET A 172 -2.60 -1.24 -12.69
CA MET A 172 -1.84 0.00 -12.81
C MET A 172 -0.80 -0.04 -13.94
N ILE A 173 -0.04 -1.13 -14.03
CA ILE A 173 0.94 -1.33 -15.10
C ILE A 173 0.24 -1.31 -16.46
N HIS A 174 -0.87 -2.04 -16.62
CA HIS A 174 -1.65 -2.02 -17.85
C HIS A 174 -2.18 -0.62 -18.20
N LEU A 175 -2.67 0.14 -17.22
CA LEU A 175 -3.10 1.52 -17.43
C LEU A 175 -1.96 2.41 -17.93
N ASN A 176 -0.75 2.25 -17.39
CA ASN A 176 0.43 2.99 -17.80
C ASN A 176 0.88 2.60 -19.23
N LEU A 177 0.69 1.34 -19.61
CA LEU A 177 0.97 0.83 -20.96
C LEU A 177 -0.14 1.18 -21.98
N GLY A 178 -1.30 1.65 -21.52
CA GLY A 178 -2.47 1.98 -22.35
C GLY A 178 -3.41 0.80 -22.61
N ASP A 179 -3.22 -0.34 -21.94
CA ASP A 179 -4.04 -1.54 -22.06
C ASP A 179 -5.27 -1.48 -21.14
N CYS A 180 -6.18 -0.54 -21.42
CA CYS A 180 -7.37 -0.30 -20.59
C CYS A 180 -8.27 -1.54 -20.41
N THR A 181 -8.35 -2.43 -21.42
CA THR A 181 -9.16 -3.66 -21.36
C THR A 181 -8.64 -4.62 -20.29
N LYS A 182 -7.34 -4.95 -20.31
CA LYS A 182 -6.73 -5.82 -19.29
C LYS A 182 -6.76 -5.19 -17.90
N ALA A 183 -6.55 -3.87 -17.83
CA ALA A 183 -6.70 -3.15 -16.58
C ALA A 183 -8.14 -3.24 -16.03
N ARG A 184 -9.14 -3.17 -16.90
CA ARG A 184 -10.55 -3.28 -16.53
C ARG A 184 -10.89 -4.67 -15.98
N GLU A 185 -10.48 -5.74 -16.66
CA GLU A 185 -10.67 -7.12 -16.21
C GLU A 185 -10.12 -7.34 -14.79
N LEU A 186 -8.91 -6.84 -14.52
CA LEU A 186 -8.29 -6.94 -13.19
C LEU A 186 -9.01 -6.07 -12.16
N ALA A 187 -9.44 -4.86 -12.54
CA ALA A 187 -10.10 -3.92 -11.64
C ALA A 187 -11.48 -4.42 -11.17
N ASP A 188 -12.23 -5.09 -12.04
CA ASP A 188 -13.55 -5.63 -11.71
C ASP A 188 -13.51 -6.73 -10.66
N GLU A 189 -12.39 -7.45 -10.54
CA GLU A 189 -12.19 -8.47 -9.52
C GLU A 189 -11.70 -7.92 -8.16
N ILE A 190 -11.38 -6.62 -8.07
CA ILE A 190 -10.87 -6.03 -6.83
C ILE A 190 -12.02 -5.80 -5.84
N ALA A 191 -12.05 -6.61 -4.79
CA ALA A 191 -13.01 -6.48 -3.71
C ALA A 191 -12.55 -5.45 -2.67
N LEU A 192 -12.88 -4.16 -2.88
CA LEU A 192 -12.44 -3.06 -2.01
C LEU A 192 -12.87 -3.22 -0.53
N ASP A 193 -14.03 -3.83 -0.28
CA ASP A 193 -14.54 -4.12 1.06
C ASP A 193 -13.68 -5.16 1.81
N LYS A 194 -12.85 -5.93 1.10
CA LYS A 194 -11.90 -6.90 1.67
C LYS A 194 -10.54 -6.30 1.97
N THR A 195 -10.34 -5.01 1.68
CA THR A 195 -9.11 -4.28 2.02
C THR A 195 -9.36 -3.50 3.32
N PRO A 196 -8.87 -3.96 4.48
CA PRO A 196 -9.21 -3.37 5.77
C PRO A 196 -8.60 -1.98 5.96
N ASP A 197 -7.36 -1.79 5.51
CA ASP A 197 -6.65 -0.52 5.62
C ASP A 197 -7.23 0.53 4.66
N LEU A 198 -7.55 1.71 5.20
CA LEU A 198 -8.22 2.78 4.45
C LEU A 198 -7.34 3.33 3.32
N LYS A 199 -6.05 3.53 3.59
CA LYS A 199 -5.10 4.05 2.61
C LYS A 199 -4.92 3.07 1.45
N SER A 200 -4.73 1.79 1.75
CA SER A 200 -4.65 0.72 0.76
C SER A 200 -5.95 0.61 -0.07
N ARG A 201 -7.11 0.75 0.58
CA ARG A 201 -8.40 0.73 -0.11
C ARG A 201 -8.57 1.94 -1.02
N ALA A 202 -8.21 3.13 -0.57
CA ALA A 202 -8.24 4.37 -1.37
C ALA A 202 -7.30 4.26 -2.57
N ASN A 203 -6.10 3.72 -2.39
CA ASN A 203 -5.17 3.48 -3.49
C ASN A 203 -5.76 2.55 -4.56
N LEU A 204 -6.30 1.39 -4.13
CA LEU A 204 -6.98 0.46 -5.02
C LEU A 204 -8.20 1.08 -5.70
N ALA A 205 -8.99 1.88 -4.97
CA ALA A 205 -10.12 2.60 -5.53
C ALA A 205 -9.69 3.59 -6.62
N GLY A 206 -8.54 4.26 -6.44
CA GLY A 206 -7.92 5.08 -7.48
C GLY A 206 -7.61 4.29 -8.76
N VAL A 207 -7.03 3.10 -8.63
CA VAL A 207 -6.74 2.22 -9.78
C VAL A 207 -8.02 1.75 -10.47
N VAL A 208 -8.99 1.27 -9.69
CA VAL A 208 -10.29 0.79 -10.18
C VAL A 208 -11.03 1.91 -10.90
N ALA A 209 -11.11 3.09 -10.30
CA ALA A 209 -11.78 4.24 -10.90
C ALA A 209 -11.11 4.70 -12.19
N GLU A 210 -9.78 4.71 -12.26
CA GLU A 210 -9.08 5.04 -13.51
C GLU A 210 -9.38 4.00 -14.60
N ALA A 211 -9.31 2.71 -14.26
CA ALA A 211 -9.62 1.63 -15.20
C ALA A 211 -11.05 1.71 -15.71
N TRP A 212 -12.02 1.90 -14.83
CA TRP A 212 -13.43 2.09 -15.19
C TRP A 212 -13.63 3.31 -16.09
N SER A 213 -13.00 4.43 -15.75
CA SER A 213 -13.15 5.67 -16.52
C SER A 213 -12.61 5.56 -17.93
N ARG A 214 -11.45 4.91 -18.10
CA ARG A 214 -10.79 4.75 -19.40
C ARG A 214 -11.37 3.60 -20.24
N SER A 215 -12.32 2.84 -19.70
CA SER A 215 -12.97 1.70 -20.37
C SER A 215 -14.47 1.88 -20.62
N GLY A 216 -15.05 3.01 -20.25
CA GLY A 216 -16.45 3.34 -20.58
C GLY A 216 -17.39 3.55 -19.40
N ASN A 217 -16.92 3.42 -18.15
CA ASN A 217 -17.71 3.64 -16.93
C ASN A 217 -17.15 4.79 -16.08
N PRO A 218 -17.11 6.02 -16.63
CA PRO A 218 -16.44 7.12 -15.95
C PRO A 218 -17.29 7.73 -14.83
N ILE A 219 -18.61 7.54 -14.86
CA ILE A 219 -19.54 7.99 -13.83
C ILE A 219 -19.29 7.21 -12.54
N GLU A 220 -19.33 5.88 -12.60
CA GLU A 220 -19.09 5.00 -11.45
C GLU A 220 -17.66 5.14 -10.91
N GLY A 221 -16.69 5.33 -11.81
CA GLY A 221 -15.31 5.66 -11.41
C GLY A 221 -15.24 6.98 -10.63
N GLY A 222 -16.00 7.99 -11.05
CA GLY A 222 -16.08 9.27 -10.35
C GLY A 222 -16.73 9.15 -8.98
N GLU A 223 -17.88 8.49 -8.90
CA GLU A 223 -18.60 8.25 -7.64
C GLU A 223 -17.76 7.43 -6.64
N LEU A 224 -16.92 6.51 -7.14
CA LEU A 224 -15.97 5.78 -6.30
C LEU A 224 -14.89 6.72 -5.72
N LEU A 225 -14.37 7.65 -6.52
CA LEU A 225 -13.35 8.62 -6.10
C LEU A 225 -13.89 9.68 -5.14
N ASP A 226 -15.18 10.00 -5.21
CA ASP A 226 -15.84 10.97 -4.32
C ASP A 226 -15.86 10.50 -2.86
N LYS A 227 -15.62 9.21 -2.61
CA LYS A 227 -15.51 8.62 -1.27
C LYS A 227 -14.16 8.88 -0.58
N TYR A 228 -13.16 9.34 -1.33
CA TYR A 228 -11.80 9.52 -0.84
C TYR A 228 -11.30 10.91 -1.20
N ASP A 229 -11.16 11.81 -0.21
CA ASP A 229 -10.60 13.15 -0.43
C ASP A 229 -9.06 13.10 -0.44
N PRO A 230 -8.39 13.38 -1.57
CA PRO A 230 -6.92 13.31 -1.69
C PRO A 230 -6.15 14.23 -0.71
N ASN A 231 -6.82 15.19 -0.08
CA ASN A 231 -6.22 16.11 0.88
C ASN A 231 -6.29 15.62 2.34
N GLU A 232 -6.95 14.49 2.60
CA GLU A 232 -6.92 13.87 3.92
C GLU A 232 -5.48 13.46 4.29
N LYS A 233 -5.10 13.68 5.55
CA LYS A 233 -3.75 13.41 6.07
C LYS A 233 -3.27 11.97 5.81
N GLY A 234 -4.19 11.00 5.82
CA GLY A 234 -3.87 9.60 5.56
C GLY A 234 -3.54 9.26 4.11
N PHE A 235 -3.76 10.19 3.16
CA PHE A 235 -3.62 9.94 1.73
C PHE A 235 -2.49 10.72 1.07
N GLU A 236 -1.62 11.39 1.83
CA GLU A 236 -0.51 12.20 1.31
C GLU A 236 0.34 11.46 0.26
N GLU A 237 0.73 10.21 0.56
CA GLU A 237 1.54 9.37 -0.35
C GLU A 237 0.79 8.90 -1.61
N ILE A 238 -0.54 8.80 -1.56
CA ILE A 238 -1.36 8.30 -2.68
C ILE A 238 -2.12 9.42 -3.39
N ARG A 239 -1.95 10.67 -2.94
CA ARG A 239 -2.64 11.87 -3.44
C ARG A 239 -2.47 12.04 -4.94
N VAL A 240 -1.25 11.82 -5.44
CA VAL A 240 -0.94 11.90 -6.87
C VAL A 240 -1.78 10.90 -7.66
N GLN A 241 -1.87 9.65 -7.18
CA GLN A 241 -2.66 8.61 -7.86
C GLN A 241 -4.17 8.92 -7.82
N LEU A 242 -4.68 9.43 -6.70
CA LEU A 242 -6.09 9.82 -6.61
C LEU A 242 -6.42 10.99 -7.54
N TYR A 243 -5.57 12.02 -7.61
CA TYR A 243 -5.78 13.12 -8.55
C TYR A 243 -5.67 12.67 -10.00
N ARG A 244 -4.71 11.79 -10.32
CA ARG A 244 -4.59 11.20 -11.65
C ARG A 244 -5.86 10.45 -12.05
N ALA A 245 -6.40 9.61 -11.17
CA ALA A 245 -7.66 8.92 -11.42
C ALA A 245 -8.83 9.91 -11.62
N ARG A 246 -8.89 10.98 -10.83
CA ARG A 246 -9.90 12.06 -10.98
C ARG A 246 -9.79 12.79 -12.31
N VAL A 247 -8.59 13.04 -12.82
CA VAL A 247 -8.37 13.61 -14.16
C VAL A 247 -9.00 12.72 -15.23
N PHE A 248 -8.73 11.42 -15.19
CA PHE A 248 -9.30 10.47 -16.15
C PHE A 248 -10.81 10.31 -16.01
N SER A 249 -11.35 10.26 -14.79
CA SER A 249 -12.80 10.23 -14.58
C SER A 249 -13.47 11.49 -15.13
N ALA A 250 -12.96 12.67 -14.77
CA ALA A 250 -13.56 13.94 -15.19
C ALA A 250 -13.55 14.11 -16.70
N VAL A 251 -12.44 13.83 -17.39
CA VAL A 251 -12.39 13.99 -18.86
C VAL A 251 -13.36 13.04 -19.57
N HIS A 252 -13.49 11.78 -19.13
CA HIS A 252 -14.39 10.81 -19.77
C HIS A 252 -15.87 11.05 -19.40
N ARG A 253 -16.15 11.80 -18.32
CA ARG A 253 -17.49 12.31 -17.98
C ARG A 253 -17.85 13.61 -18.71
N ASN A 254 -16.98 14.13 -19.58
CA ASN A 254 -17.09 15.47 -20.16
C ASN A 254 -17.12 16.62 -19.11
N ASP A 255 -16.63 16.38 -17.89
CA ASP A 255 -16.46 17.41 -16.87
C ASP A 255 -15.12 18.13 -17.05
N LEU A 256 -15.10 19.11 -17.96
CA LEU A 256 -13.91 19.88 -18.26
C LEU A 256 -13.45 20.75 -17.07
N ALA A 257 -14.37 21.18 -16.21
CA ALA A 257 -14.04 21.97 -15.03
C ALA A 257 -13.33 21.11 -13.99
N GLY A 258 -13.86 19.92 -13.69
CA GLY A 258 -13.24 18.93 -12.81
C GLY A 258 -11.88 18.49 -13.33
N MET A 259 -11.75 18.23 -14.63
CA MET A 259 -10.48 17.87 -15.26
C MET A 259 -9.43 18.98 -15.06
N LYS A 260 -9.77 20.24 -15.37
CA LYS A 260 -8.86 21.39 -15.20
C LYS A 260 -8.48 21.63 -13.74
N LYS A 261 -9.41 21.41 -12.80
CA LYS A 261 -9.16 21.51 -11.37
C LYS A 261 -8.18 20.44 -10.90
N ALA A 262 -8.41 19.17 -11.27
CA ALA A 262 -7.54 18.07 -10.88
C ALA A 262 -6.13 18.19 -11.52
N LEU A 263 -6.04 18.63 -12.79
CA LEU A 263 -4.76 18.94 -13.43
C LEU A 263 -4.02 20.09 -12.75
N LYS A 264 -4.74 21.10 -12.25
CA LYS A 264 -4.13 22.18 -11.46
C LYS A 264 -3.52 21.63 -10.17
N LEU A 265 -4.27 20.80 -9.45
CA LEU A 265 -3.79 20.21 -8.20
C LEU A 265 -2.56 19.32 -8.43
N LEU A 266 -2.50 18.58 -9.54
CA LEU A 266 -1.29 17.84 -9.92
C LEU A 266 -0.11 18.77 -10.25
N SER A 267 -0.34 19.85 -11.01
CA SER A 267 0.74 20.79 -11.35
C SER A 267 1.26 21.56 -10.13
N ASP A 268 0.39 21.83 -9.16
CA ASP A 268 0.75 22.51 -7.92
C ASP A 268 1.63 21.59 -7.02
N ILE A 269 1.50 20.25 -7.14
CA ILE A 269 2.42 19.28 -6.52
C ILE A 269 3.75 19.25 -7.28
N SER A 270 3.69 18.99 -8.59
CA SER A 270 4.85 18.98 -9.48
C SER A 270 4.38 19.05 -10.93
N PRO A 271 4.87 20.01 -11.74
CA PRO A 271 4.48 20.08 -13.14
C PRO A 271 4.94 18.85 -13.95
N GLN A 272 6.00 18.15 -13.53
CA GLN A 272 6.46 16.91 -14.16
C GLN A 272 5.42 15.79 -14.14
N LEU A 273 4.51 15.79 -13.16
CA LEU A 273 3.41 14.81 -13.09
C LEU A 273 2.47 14.92 -14.29
N LEU A 274 2.44 16.06 -14.98
CA LEU A 274 1.62 16.23 -16.18
C LEU A 274 2.19 15.53 -17.41
N ILE A 275 3.47 15.15 -17.40
CA ILE A 275 4.14 14.50 -18.56
C ILE A 275 3.39 13.23 -18.96
N THR A 276 2.88 12.46 -17.98
CA THR A 276 2.13 11.22 -18.24
C THR A 276 0.90 11.43 -19.13
N PHE A 277 0.26 12.60 -19.08
CA PHE A 277 -0.91 12.91 -19.90
C PHE A 277 -0.53 13.44 -21.29
N VAL A 278 0.73 13.78 -21.53
CA VAL A 278 1.20 14.27 -22.85
C VAL A 278 1.83 13.16 -23.65
N SER A 279 2.69 12.35 -23.04
CA SER A 279 3.41 11.24 -23.68
C SER A 279 2.73 9.89 -23.51
N GLY A 280 1.69 9.80 -22.67
CA GLY A 280 0.99 8.55 -22.40
C GLY A 280 0.28 7.98 -23.62
N LYS A 281 0.14 6.66 -23.63
CA LYS A 281 -0.66 5.94 -24.64
C LYS A 281 -2.14 6.00 -24.29
N ARG A 282 -3.00 6.11 -25.31
CA ARG A 282 -4.47 6.15 -25.18
C ARG A 282 -4.92 7.19 -24.15
N ILE A 283 -4.41 8.42 -24.29
CA ILE A 283 -4.86 9.58 -23.52
C ILE A 283 -5.93 10.32 -24.32
N HIS A 284 -6.95 10.82 -23.62
CA HIS A 284 -8.02 11.59 -24.24
C HIS A 284 -7.46 12.88 -24.90
N PRO A 285 -7.81 13.22 -26.15
CA PRO A 285 -7.22 14.37 -26.86
C PRO A 285 -7.34 15.70 -26.12
N LEU A 286 -8.50 15.98 -25.52
CA LEU A 286 -8.72 17.20 -24.72
C LEU A 286 -7.82 17.27 -23.48
N LEU A 287 -7.58 16.13 -22.83
CA LEU A 287 -6.69 16.04 -21.67
C LEU A 287 -5.24 16.28 -22.10
N GLN A 288 -4.82 15.69 -23.22
CA GLN A 288 -3.47 15.89 -23.76
C GLN A 288 -3.19 17.37 -24.06
N GLN A 289 -4.15 18.06 -24.71
CA GLN A 289 -4.03 19.48 -25.04
C GLN A 289 -3.93 20.37 -23.78
N GLU A 290 -4.80 20.16 -22.79
CA GLU A 290 -4.80 20.95 -21.56
C GLU A 290 -3.54 20.69 -20.71
N ALA A 291 -3.11 19.42 -20.60
CA ALA A 291 -1.87 19.07 -19.90
C ALA A 291 -0.65 19.70 -20.56
N ARG A 292 -0.56 19.65 -21.91
CA ARG A 292 0.50 20.30 -22.68
C ARG A 292 0.52 21.82 -22.48
N ARG A 293 -0.63 22.47 -22.56
CA ARG A 293 -0.76 23.91 -22.33
C ARG A 293 -0.27 24.32 -20.93
N ARG A 294 -0.50 23.49 -19.92
CA ARG A 294 -0.03 23.73 -18.55
C ARG A 294 1.48 23.51 -18.41
N LEU A 295 2.02 22.47 -19.03
CA LEU A 295 3.47 22.25 -19.09
C LEU A 295 4.20 23.40 -19.77
N GLU A 296 3.68 23.91 -20.89
CA GLU A 296 4.23 25.08 -21.59
C GLU A 296 4.19 26.37 -20.75
N LYS A 297 3.20 26.50 -19.86
CA LYS A 297 3.15 27.61 -18.88
C LYS A 297 4.16 27.44 -17.75
N SER A 298 4.48 26.22 -17.36
CA SER A 298 5.46 25.92 -16.31
C SER A 298 6.93 26.09 -16.75
N GLY A 299 7.19 26.22 -18.06
CA GLY A 299 8.54 26.35 -18.61
C GLY A 299 9.29 25.03 -18.80
N LEU A 300 8.72 23.89 -18.39
CA LEU A 300 9.32 22.56 -18.59
C LEU A 300 9.30 22.06 -20.05
N VAL A 301 8.42 22.62 -20.88
CA VAL A 301 8.33 22.28 -22.31
C VAL A 301 8.46 23.56 -23.13
N PRO A 302 9.32 23.60 -24.16
CA PRO A 302 9.45 24.78 -25.01
C PRO A 302 8.10 25.08 -25.69
N ARG A 303 7.66 26.34 -25.63
CA ARG A 303 6.46 26.79 -26.34
C ARG A 303 6.64 26.56 -27.83
N GLN A 304 5.71 25.87 -28.48
CA GLN A 304 5.67 25.83 -29.94
C GLN A 304 5.47 27.26 -30.44
N ARG A 305 6.50 27.84 -31.06
CA ARG A 305 6.37 29.09 -31.80
C ARG A 305 5.52 28.77 -33.03
N VAL A 306 4.33 29.35 -33.10
CA VAL A 306 3.53 29.35 -34.33
C VAL A 306 4.35 30.15 -35.35
N VAL A 307 5.00 29.46 -36.30
CA VAL A 307 5.60 30.10 -37.45
C VAL A 307 4.43 30.56 -38.31
N GLY A 308 4.13 31.86 -38.24
CA GLY A 308 3.12 32.48 -39.09
C GLY A 308 3.45 32.23 -40.56
N ARG A 309 2.46 31.71 -41.29
CA ARG A 309 2.35 31.90 -42.74
C ARG A 309 1.42 33.07 -42.97
#